data_AF-A0A1I8MGS0-F1
#
_entry.id   AF-A0A1I8MGS0-F1
#
_cell.length_a   1.000
_cell.length_b   1.000
_cell.length_c   1.000
_cell.angle_alpha   90.00
_cell.angle_beta   90.00
_cell.angle_gamma   90.00
#
_symmetry.space_group_name_H-M   'P 1'
#
loop_
_entity.id
_entity.type
_entity.pdbx_description
1 polymer ?
#
loop_
_entity_poly.entity_id
_entity_poly.type
_entity_poly.pdbx_seq_one_letter_code
_entity_poly.pdbx_strand_id
1 'polypeptide(L)'
;MDQAKKNKKEARDEKLKDQKIEEQILKTLEEAKTPEDKFQLLLSKYVESERLLRRSKQDTKALEKQLETVVREKENLQREYNKNVLMRDKLEEVCREQQKLIKSVKNESMQKIREEEERRKESQSKFQSSLNEINLSLNKNNEENNKLRDHNIEMTKKLKFLAEQYQAREQQLEKLNEQVQIEGQLHRAKLNKVQVESAMEKEILIKEKQIVLEKLLSTQQMLKEISDREKDLKEQLNLYTAKYDDFQSSLQKSNDIFVTYKTEMEKMSKNSRKLEKECLEWKRKWEKSNATLIELATEKKDRDDHAMRCNKQVEQLQKLLRALQNERSHLYKVIKENNVEVPPLPALPAEPEPMQTKPITSVADKDKMEIMSKNCAELKQTLANLQNQMKVLNLKGAEAEEQCKQLQVQEESIKKKQKKKPKSKKNQQNNVNAGNNKESSPANSEDTISVREEEQETPTAQENGNINGNENVSATEQQTAETPAESKEVVESPVEATAVPAVELKEETPANAPVEVVN
;
A
#
# COMPACT_ATOMS: atom_id res chain seq x y z
N MET A 1 69.55 -45.33 166.22
CA MET A 1 69.51 -45.86 167.61
C MET A 1 69.95 -44.82 168.64
N ASP A 2 70.43 -43.66 168.20
CA ASP A 2 71.42 -42.90 168.96
C ASP A 2 70.84 -41.96 170.01
N GLN A 3 69.52 -41.69 169.96
CA GLN A 3 68.75 -41.12 171.08
C GLN A 3 69.05 -41.87 172.39
N ALA A 4 69.03 -43.21 172.38
CA ALA A 4 69.26 -44.00 173.59
C ALA A 4 70.71 -43.88 174.12
N LYS A 5 71.70 -43.73 173.23
CA LYS A 5 73.09 -43.45 173.61
C LYS A 5 73.24 -42.04 174.20
N LYS A 6 72.54 -41.06 173.62
CA LYS A 6 72.54 -39.66 174.08
C LYS A 6 71.94 -39.56 175.49
N ASN A 7 70.72 -40.06 175.69
CA ASN A 7 70.05 -40.05 176.99
C ASN A 7 70.86 -40.77 178.09
N LYS A 8 71.52 -41.89 177.77
CA LYS A 8 72.38 -42.63 178.73
C LYS A 8 73.69 -41.90 179.06
N LYS A 9 74.15 -40.98 178.22
CA LYS A 9 75.23 -40.04 178.54
C LYS A 9 74.72 -38.86 179.35
N GLU A 10 73.62 -38.25 178.94
CA GLU A 10 73.03 -37.08 179.60
C GLU A 10 72.67 -37.38 181.06
N ALA A 11 72.00 -38.50 181.34
CA ALA A 11 71.71 -38.95 182.71
C ALA A 11 72.96 -39.32 183.55
N ARG A 12 74.12 -39.55 182.91
CA ARG A 12 75.41 -39.76 183.61
C ARG A 12 76.09 -38.43 183.91
N ASP A 13 76.08 -37.50 182.96
CA ASP A 13 76.60 -36.14 183.15
C ASP A 13 75.73 -35.31 184.12
N GLU A 14 74.42 -35.60 184.20
CA GLU A 14 73.47 -35.03 185.17
C GLU A 14 73.82 -35.47 186.59
N LYS A 15 73.90 -36.78 186.87
CA LYS A 15 74.40 -37.30 188.16
C LYS A 15 75.76 -36.76 188.57
N LEU A 16 76.66 -36.50 187.62
CA LEU A 16 78.00 -35.96 187.88
C LEU A 16 77.98 -34.45 188.19
N LYS A 17 76.94 -33.72 187.75
CA LYS A 17 76.66 -32.35 188.20
C LYS A 17 76.02 -32.37 189.59
N ASP A 18 75.05 -33.25 189.83
CA ASP A 18 74.38 -33.39 191.12
C ASP A 18 75.40 -33.68 192.23
N GLN A 19 76.29 -34.65 192.03
CA GLN A 19 77.38 -34.95 192.98
C GLN A 19 78.33 -33.75 193.21
N LYS A 20 78.62 -32.95 192.18
CA LYS A 20 79.43 -31.73 192.34
C LYS A 20 78.70 -30.64 193.12
N ILE A 21 77.39 -30.50 192.93
CA ILE A 21 76.55 -29.57 193.69
C ILE A 21 76.49 -30.03 195.16
N GLU A 22 76.37 -31.33 195.40
CA GLU A 22 76.37 -31.96 196.73
C GLU A 22 77.70 -31.76 197.47
N GLU A 23 78.85 -32.02 196.83
CA GLU A 23 80.19 -31.66 197.36
C GLU A 23 80.30 -30.16 197.68
N GLN A 24 79.81 -29.30 196.78
CA GLN A 24 79.92 -27.85 196.95
C GLN A 24 79.04 -27.33 198.10
N ILE A 25 77.86 -27.92 198.31
CA ILE A 25 76.99 -27.65 199.46
C ILE A 25 77.67 -28.11 200.75
N LEU A 26 78.14 -29.37 200.82
CA LEU A 26 78.83 -29.92 201.99
C LEU A 26 80.03 -29.05 202.41
N LYS A 27 80.85 -28.64 201.44
CA LYS A 27 82.03 -27.79 201.68
C LYS A 27 81.68 -26.39 202.16
N THR A 28 80.55 -25.82 201.73
CA THR A 28 80.05 -24.55 202.27
C THR A 28 79.52 -24.74 203.71
N LEU A 29 78.99 -25.91 204.04
CA LEU A 29 78.54 -26.23 205.40
C LEU A 29 79.68 -26.49 206.39
N GLU A 30 80.94 -26.69 205.96
CA GLU A 30 82.08 -26.84 206.88
C GLU A 30 82.48 -25.53 207.59
N GLU A 31 82.20 -24.37 206.99
CA GLU A 31 82.53 -23.04 207.54
C GLU A 31 81.72 -22.70 208.81
N ALA A 32 80.52 -23.29 208.92
CA ALA A 32 79.60 -23.12 210.04
C ALA A 32 79.99 -24.01 211.24
N LYS A 33 80.21 -23.37 212.40
CA LYS A 33 80.77 -24.02 213.62
C LYS A 33 79.70 -24.58 214.57
N THR A 34 78.45 -24.14 214.45
CA THR A 34 77.30 -24.74 215.17
C THR A 34 76.40 -25.51 214.19
N PRO A 35 75.58 -26.47 214.66
CA PRO A 35 74.60 -27.13 213.79
C PRO A 35 73.51 -26.16 213.30
N GLU A 36 73.18 -25.14 214.10
CA GLU A 36 72.16 -24.13 213.76
C GLU A 36 72.59 -23.28 212.55
N ASP A 37 73.85 -22.81 212.55
CA ASP A 37 74.45 -22.06 211.43
C ASP A 37 74.39 -22.87 210.13
N LYS A 38 74.66 -24.19 210.19
CA LYS A 38 74.61 -25.10 209.03
C LYS A 38 73.21 -25.19 208.45
N PHE A 39 72.18 -25.28 209.30
CA PHE A 39 70.79 -25.32 208.87
C PHE A 39 70.35 -24.00 208.26
N GLN A 40 70.69 -22.86 208.89
CA GLN A 40 70.32 -21.54 208.39
C GLN A 40 70.99 -21.21 207.04
N LEU A 41 72.24 -21.63 206.85
CA LEU A 41 72.95 -21.55 205.57
C LEU A 41 72.31 -22.42 204.47
N LEU A 42 71.92 -23.66 204.80
CA LEU A 42 71.24 -24.56 203.87
C LEU A 42 69.86 -24.01 203.45
N LEU A 43 69.10 -23.47 204.40
CA LEU A 43 67.82 -22.81 204.14
C LEU A 43 67.99 -21.61 203.21
N SER A 44 69.01 -20.78 203.44
CA SER A 44 69.35 -19.65 202.56
C SER A 44 69.66 -20.11 201.13
N LYS A 45 70.49 -21.15 200.96
CA LYS A 45 70.79 -21.74 199.65
C LYS A 45 69.56 -22.32 198.96
N TYR A 46 68.66 -22.97 199.70
CA TYR A 46 67.40 -23.49 199.14
C TYR A 46 66.48 -22.36 198.63
N VAL A 47 66.36 -21.26 199.39
CA VAL A 47 65.58 -20.08 198.98
C VAL A 47 66.19 -19.41 197.73
N GLU A 48 67.51 -19.30 197.63
CA GLU A 48 68.17 -18.79 196.42
C GLU A 48 67.93 -19.71 195.22
N SER A 49 67.94 -21.03 195.41
CA SER A 49 67.64 -22.03 194.38
C SER A 49 66.19 -21.92 193.87
N GLU A 50 65.20 -21.85 194.78
CA GLU A 50 63.79 -21.62 194.42
C GLU A 50 63.60 -20.28 193.69
N ARG A 51 64.33 -19.23 194.09
CA ARG A 51 64.32 -17.93 193.41
C ARG A 51 64.90 -18.00 191.99
N LEU A 52 65.97 -18.77 191.78
CA LEU A 52 66.55 -19.02 190.46
C LEU A 52 65.62 -19.88 189.58
N LEU A 53 64.98 -20.90 190.16
CA LEU A 53 63.99 -21.74 189.46
C LEU A 53 62.76 -20.92 189.04
N ARG A 54 62.27 -20.02 189.90
CA ARG A 54 61.19 -19.07 189.56
C ARG A 54 61.58 -18.11 188.43
N ARG A 55 62.81 -17.57 188.45
CA ARG A 55 63.35 -16.74 187.35
C ARG A 55 63.40 -17.53 186.03
N SER A 56 64.06 -18.69 186.02
CA SER A 56 64.14 -19.56 184.84
C SER A 56 62.76 -19.95 184.28
N LYS A 57 61.77 -20.17 185.15
CA LYS A 57 60.38 -20.44 184.76
C LYS A 57 59.62 -19.21 184.25
N GLN A 58 60.04 -17.99 184.61
CA GLN A 58 59.56 -16.75 183.99
C GLN A 58 60.25 -16.52 182.63
N ASP A 59 61.55 -16.76 182.54
CA ASP A 59 62.34 -16.61 181.32
C ASP A 59 61.87 -17.60 180.23
N THR A 60 61.64 -18.86 180.58
CA THR A 60 61.03 -19.87 179.67
C THR A 60 59.68 -19.38 179.14
N LYS A 61 58.80 -18.85 180.00
CA LYS A 61 57.50 -18.29 179.56
C LYS A 61 57.62 -17.05 178.68
N ALA A 62 58.65 -16.23 178.90
CA ALA A 62 58.94 -15.08 178.05
C ALA A 62 59.42 -15.55 176.66
N LEU A 63 60.30 -16.55 176.61
CA LEU A 63 60.79 -17.16 175.37
C LEU A 63 59.69 -17.91 174.60
N GLU A 64 58.81 -18.64 175.28
CA GLU A 64 57.61 -19.26 174.69
C GLU A 64 56.73 -18.20 174.01
N LYS A 65 56.46 -17.08 174.70
CA LYS A 65 55.66 -15.98 174.15
C LYS A 65 56.37 -15.26 172.98
N GLN A 66 57.69 -15.12 173.03
CA GLN A 66 58.47 -14.58 171.90
C GLN A 66 58.41 -15.52 170.70
N LEU A 67 58.62 -16.83 170.89
CA LEU A 67 58.53 -17.83 169.84
C LEU A 67 57.14 -17.84 169.19
N GLU A 68 56.07 -17.80 169.98
CA GLU A 68 54.69 -17.72 169.50
C GLU A 68 54.42 -16.41 168.73
N THR A 69 55.06 -15.31 169.11
CA THR A 69 55.00 -14.04 168.36
C THR A 69 55.71 -14.17 167.01
N VAL A 70 56.94 -14.69 166.99
CA VAL A 70 57.73 -14.91 165.76
C VAL A 70 57.05 -15.91 164.81
N VAL A 71 56.35 -16.92 165.33
CA VAL A 71 55.54 -17.84 164.50
C VAL A 71 54.39 -17.10 163.84
N ARG A 72 53.61 -16.29 164.57
CA ARG A 72 52.54 -15.46 163.98
C ARG A 72 53.08 -14.46 162.95
N GLU A 73 54.23 -13.83 163.22
CA GLU A 73 54.88 -12.91 162.29
C GLU A 73 55.34 -13.63 161.01
N LYS A 74 55.94 -14.81 161.13
CA LYS A 74 56.31 -15.66 159.99
C LYS A 74 55.08 -16.06 159.15
N GLU A 75 53.99 -16.47 159.80
CA GLU A 75 52.72 -16.77 159.10
C GLU A 75 52.12 -15.54 158.42
N ASN A 76 52.26 -14.37 159.03
CA ASN A 76 51.80 -13.11 158.46
C ASN A 76 52.64 -12.73 157.22
N LEU A 77 53.96 -12.80 157.33
CA LEU A 77 54.88 -12.59 156.21
C LEU A 77 54.67 -13.60 155.08
N GLN A 78 54.37 -14.88 155.40
CA GLN A 78 54.03 -15.88 154.39
C GLN A 78 52.71 -15.55 153.68
N ARG A 79 51.70 -15.07 154.40
CA ARG A 79 50.43 -14.61 153.82
C ARG A 79 50.63 -13.38 152.92
N GLU A 80 51.42 -12.39 153.34
CA GLU A 80 51.73 -11.22 152.50
C GLU A 80 52.63 -11.57 151.31
N TYR A 81 53.59 -12.50 151.46
CA TYR A 81 54.38 -13.01 150.34
C TYR A 81 53.49 -13.70 149.29
N ASN A 82 52.59 -14.59 149.72
CA ASN A 82 51.67 -15.28 148.82
C ASN A 82 50.75 -14.29 148.07
N LYS A 83 50.26 -13.23 148.74
CA LYS A 83 49.51 -12.14 148.08
C LYS A 83 50.37 -11.38 147.05
N ASN A 84 51.62 -11.06 147.38
CA ASN A 84 52.51 -10.34 146.47
C ASN A 84 52.88 -11.18 145.23
N VAL A 85 53.04 -12.50 145.38
CA VAL A 85 53.20 -13.42 144.24
C VAL A 85 51.96 -13.40 143.35
N LEU A 86 50.75 -13.55 143.91
CA LEU A 86 49.51 -13.47 143.13
C LEU A 86 49.32 -12.12 142.43
N MET A 87 49.67 -11.01 143.10
CA MET A 87 49.61 -9.67 142.51
C MET A 87 50.62 -9.49 141.37
N ARG A 88 51.87 -9.97 141.55
CA ARG A 88 52.89 -10.01 140.48
C ARG A 88 52.39 -10.81 139.28
N ASP A 89 51.86 -12.00 139.51
CA ASP A 89 51.42 -12.91 138.44
C ASP A 89 50.24 -12.32 137.66
N LYS A 90 49.32 -11.62 138.36
CA LYS A 90 48.23 -10.88 137.71
C LYS A 90 48.72 -9.65 136.95
N LEU A 91 49.72 -8.92 137.45
CA LEU A 91 50.37 -7.84 136.71
C LEU A 91 51.11 -8.36 135.47
N GLU A 92 51.80 -9.50 135.56
CA GLU A 92 52.48 -10.10 134.42
C GLU A 92 51.48 -10.58 133.36
N GLU A 93 50.35 -11.17 133.77
CA GLU A 93 49.25 -11.51 132.86
C GLU A 93 48.71 -10.27 132.14
N VAL A 94 48.41 -9.18 132.87
CA VAL A 94 47.96 -7.91 132.29
C VAL A 94 49.01 -7.29 131.36
N CYS A 95 50.30 -7.31 131.71
CA CYS A 95 51.36 -6.84 130.81
C CYS A 95 51.49 -7.70 129.55
N ARG A 96 51.39 -9.03 129.67
CA ARG A 96 51.38 -9.95 128.51
C ARG A 96 50.16 -9.70 127.63
N GLU A 97 49.00 -9.46 128.20
CA GLU A 97 47.75 -9.19 127.48
C GLU A 97 47.73 -7.81 126.81
N GLN A 98 48.18 -6.77 127.51
CA GLN A 98 48.38 -5.44 126.94
C GLN A 98 49.41 -5.49 125.79
N GLN A 99 50.47 -6.29 125.89
CA GLN A 99 51.45 -6.45 124.82
C GLN A 99 50.93 -7.32 123.65
N LYS A 100 49.99 -8.25 123.88
CA LYS A 100 49.20 -8.90 122.81
C LYS A 100 48.32 -7.85 122.11
N LEU A 101 47.60 -7.01 122.86
CA LEU A 101 46.74 -5.95 122.32
C LEU A 101 47.54 -4.94 121.47
N ILE A 102 48.69 -4.47 121.96
CA ILE A 102 49.59 -3.58 121.20
C ILE A 102 50.06 -4.24 119.89
N LYS A 103 50.42 -5.53 119.92
CA LYS A 103 50.76 -6.29 118.70
C LYS A 103 49.56 -6.44 117.76
N SER A 104 48.37 -6.71 118.30
CA SER A 104 47.12 -6.84 117.54
C SER A 104 46.74 -5.54 116.84
N VAL A 105 46.69 -4.42 117.57
CA VAL A 105 46.39 -3.09 117.02
C VAL A 105 47.44 -2.65 116.01
N LYS A 106 48.73 -2.94 116.24
CA LYS A 106 49.77 -2.68 115.24
C LYS A 106 49.56 -3.51 113.97
N ASN A 107 49.24 -4.80 114.08
CA ASN A 107 48.99 -5.67 112.94
C ASN A 107 47.73 -5.24 112.17
N GLU A 108 46.65 -4.93 112.88
CA GLU A 108 45.39 -4.44 112.31
C GLU A 108 45.56 -3.08 111.61
N SER A 109 46.32 -2.16 112.20
CA SER A 109 46.66 -0.87 111.57
C SER A 109 47.50 -1.05 110.31
N MET A 110 48.54 -1.89 110.34
CA MET A 110 49.35 -2.24 109.16
C MET A 110 48.52 -2.94 108.08
N GLN A 111 47.53 -3.74 108.48
CA GLN A 111 46.64 -4.45 107.57
C GLN A 111 45.65 -3.49 106.89
N LYS A 112 45.00 -2.61 107.67
CA LYS A 112 44.12 -1.55 107.14
C LYS A 112 44.86 -0.59 106.19
N ILE A 113 46.13 -0.30 106.45
CA ILE A 113 46.97 0.49 105.52
C ILE A 113 47.14 -0.24 104.19
N ARG A 114 47.43 -1.55 104.20
CA ARG A 114 47.53 -2.35 102.95
C ARG A 114 46.20 -2.42 102.21
N GLU A 115 45.10 -2.67 102.90
CA GLU A 115 43.76 -2.77 102.33
C GLU A 115 43.33 -1.44 101.68
N GLU A 116 43.64 -0.30 102.30
CA GLU A 116 43.34 1.03 101.76
C GLU A 116 44.32 1.47 100.65
N GLU A 117 45.56 0.97 100.64
CA GLU A 117 46.47 1.08 99.49
C GLU A 117 46.02 0.22 98.30
N GLU A 118 45.58 -1.00 98.56
CA GLU A 118 45.11 -1.95 97.54
C GLU A 118 43.79 -1.47 96.94
N ARG A 119 42.85 -0.98 97.77
CA ARG A 119 41.63 -0.29 97.30
C ARG A 119 41.95 0.96 96.47
N ARG A 120 43.00 1.72 96.80
CA ARG A 120 43.49 2.83 95.96
C ARG A 120 44.01 2.34 94.61
N LYS A 121 44.89 1.33 94.60
CA LYS A 121 45.45 0.73 93.38
C LYS A 121 44.35 0.16 92.48
N GLU A 122 43.37 -0.55 93.04
CA GLU A 122 42.23 -1.10 92.32
C GLU A 122 41.33 0.01 91.76
N SER A 123 41.04 1.06 92.54
CA SER A 123 40.26 2.22 92.07
C SER A 123 40.97 2.97 90.94
N GLN A 124 42.29 3.17 91.05
CA GLN A 124 43.10 3.80 90.00
C GLN A 124 43.17 2.92 88.75
N SER A 125 43.30 1.60 88.91
CA SER A 125 43.28 0.65 87.79
C SER A 125 41.93 0.64 87.07
N LYS A 126 40.81 0.68 87.81
CA LYS A 126 39.46 0.79 87.24
C LYS A 126 39.27 2.09 86.47
N PHE A 127 39.73 3.22 87.02
CA PHE A 127 39.70 4.50 86.32
C PHE A 127 40.55 4.50 85.05
N GLN A 128 41.77 3.93 85.10
CA GLN A 128 42.65 3.83 83.94
C GLN A 128 42.10 2.88 82.87
N SER A 129 41.48 1.75 83.25
CA SER A 129 40.81 0.84 82.33
C SER A 129 39.65 1.55 81.62
N SER A 130 38.75 2.18 82.38
CA SER A 130 37.60 2.91 81.82
C SER A 130 38.04 4.07 80.92
N LEU A 131 39.12 4.79 81.27
CA LEU A 131 39.69 5.83 80.42
C LEU A 131 40.30 5.25 79.12
N ASN A 132 40.95 4.08 79.18
CA ASN A 132 41.43 3.37 77.99
C ASN A 132 40.27 2.86 77.12
N GLU A 133 39.20 2.34 77.73
CA GLU A 133 37.97 1.87 77.05
C GLU A 133 37.25 3.02 76.34
N ILE A 134 37.16 4.20 76.98
CA ILE A 134 36.62 5.43 76.38
C ILE A 134 37.47 5.85 75.17
N ASN A 135 38.80 5.84 75.26
CA ASN A 135 39.68 6.15 74.13
C ASN A 135 39.56 5.12 73.00
N LEU A 136 39.43 3.83 73.31
CA LEU A 136 39.27 2.76 72.33
C LEU A 136 37.90 2.86 71.62
N SER A 137 36.84 3.21 72.36
CA SER A 137 35.51 3.52 71.82
C SER A 137 35.53 4.76 70.90
N LEU A 138 36.19 5.84 71.34
CA LEU A 138 36.36 7.07 70.54
C LEU A 138 37.14 6.80 69.24
N ASN A 139 38.24 6.06 69.32
CA ASN A 139 39.04 5.67 68.14
C ASN A 139 38.24 4.78 67.18
N LYS A 140 37.49 3.79 67.71
CA LYS A 140 36.60 2.96 66.90
C LYS A 140 35.52 3.80 66.20
N ASN A 141 34.89 4.74 66.91
CA ASN A 141 33.89 5.65 66.32
C ASN A 141 34.51 6.52 65.21
N ASN A 142 35.72 7.05 65.42
CA ASN A 142 36.45 7.83 64.42
C ASN A 142 36.84 6.98 63.19
N GLU A 143 37.27 5.73 63.38
CA GLU A 143 37.46 4.77 62.29
C GLU A 143 36.18 4.49 61.51
N GLU A 144 35.05 4.25 62.19
CA GLU A 144 33.75 4.03 61.55
C GLU A 144 33.27 5.28 60.81
N ASN A 145 33.50 6.47 61.36
CA ASN A 145 33.21 7.75 60.69
C ASN A 145 34.04 7.93 59.42
N ASN A 146 35.33 7.60 59.45
CA ASN A 146 36.20 7.68 58.28
C ASN A 146 35.83 6.62 57.22
N LYS A 147 35.52 5.37 57.61
CA LYS A 147 34.99 4.34 56.70
C LYS A 147 33.68 4.78 56.02
N LEU A 148 32.79 5.47 56.75
CA LEU A 148 31.57 6.06 56.19
C LEU A 148 31.86 7.22 55.23
N ARG A 149 32.84 8.08 55.52
CA ARG A 149 33.30 9.15 54.61
C ARG A 149 33.89 8.56 53.32
N ASP A 150 34.77 7.59 53.42
CA ASP A 150 35.40 6.93 52.27
C ASP A 150 34.35 6.25 51.39
N HIS A 151 33.39 5.54 51.99
CA HIS A 151 32.29 4.93 51.25
C HIS A 151 31.37 5.97 50.60
N ASN A 152 31.09 7.10 51.26
CA ASN A 152 30.31 8.20 50.67
C ASN A 152 31.04 8.86 49.49
N ILE A 153 32.36 9.04 49.59
CA ILE A 153 33.23 9.50 48.49
C ILE A 153 33.23 8.49 47.33
N GLU A 154 33.30 7.19 47.62
CA GLU A 154 33.27 6.13 46.60
C GLU A 154 31.91 6.06 45.90
N MET A 155 30.80 6.15 46.63
CA MET A 155 29.45 6.24 46.08
C MET A 155 29.28 7.51 45.23
N THR A 156 29.83 8.65 45.67
CA THR A 156 29.83 9.89 44.88
C THR A 156 30.62 9.73 43.57
N LYS A 157 31.78 9.05 43.59
CA LYS A 157 32.55 8.72 42.38
C LYS A 157 31.76 7.80 41.45
N LYS A 158 31.10 6.76 41.97
CA LYS A 158 30.26 5.83 41.21
C LYS A 158 29.06 6.54 40.55
N LEU A 159 28.40 7.45 41.27
CA LEU A 159 27.30 8.25 40.74
C LEU A 159 27.77 9.23 39.64
N LYS A 160 28.93 9.88 39.81
CA LYS A 160 29.54 10.73 38.77
C LYS A 160 29.88 9.93 37.51
N PHE A 161 30.61 8.82 37.65
CA PHE A 161 30.95 7.94 36.52
C PHE A 161 29.71 7.41 35.79
N LEU A 162 28.64 7.08 36.51
CA LEU A 162 27.38 6.65 35.92
C LEU A 162 26.70 7.80 35.14
N ALA A 163 26.66 9.02 35.70
CA ALA A 163 26.13 10.19 35.01
C ALA A 163 26.95 10.56 33.76
N GLU A 164 28.28 10.52 33.83
CA GLU A 164 29.20 10.71 32.70
C GLU A 164 28.98 9.65 31.60
N GLN A 165 28.75 8.39 31.98
CA GLN A 165 28.39 7.32 31.04
C GLN A 165 27.03 7.56 30.36
N TYR A 166 26.00 7.98 31.12
CA TYR A 166 24.69 8.31 30.56
C TYR A 166 24.79 9.49 29.58
N GLN A 167 25.50 10.57 29.95
CA GLN A 167 25.71 11.73 29.09
C GLN A 167 26.48 11.36 27.80
N ALA A 168 27.51 10.52 27.90
CA ALA A 168 28.24 10.03 26.73
C ALA A 168 27.36 9.16 25.81
N ARG A 169 26.48 8.33 26.38
CA ARG A 169 25.51 7.53 25.62
C ARG A 169 24.43 8.40 24.97
N GLU A 170 23.96 9.43 25.65
CA GLU A 170 22.99 10.39 25.14
C GLU A 170 23.55 11.16 23.92
N GLN A 171 24.78 11.65 24.01
CA GLN A 171 25.50 12.27 22.88
C GLN A 171 25.73 11.29 21.70
N GLN A 172 25.83 9.99 21.94
CA GLN A 172 25.90 8.98 20.87
C GLN A 172 24.54 8.75 20.21
N LEU A 173 23.46 8.73 20.99
CA LEU A 173 22.09 8.61 20.49
C LEU A 173 21.66 9.86 19.71
N GLU A 174 22.06 11.05 20.15
CA GLU A 174 21.84 12.32 19.47
C GLU A 174 22.49 12.32 18.08
N LYS A 175 23.78 11.97 17.98
CA LYS A 175 24.51 11.83 16.70
C LYS A 175 23.92 10.76 15.78
N LEU A 176 23.45 9.65 16.34
CA LEU A 176 22.76 8.61 15.56
C LEU A 176 21.41 9.13 15.02
N ASN A 177 20.68 9.90 15.81
CA ASN A 177 19.44 10.55 15.39
C ASN A 177 19.68 11.62 14.31
N GLU A 178 20.74 12.43 14.43
CA GLU A 178 21.19 13.35 13.37
C GLU A 178 21.52 12.58 12.08
N GLN A 179 22.29 11.48 12.16
CA GLN A 179 22.60 10.64 11.00
C GLN A 179 21.32 10.10 10.34
N VAL A 180 20.40 9.51 11.11
CA VAL A 180 19.11 9.00 10.59
C VAL A 180 18.26 10.12 10.00
N GLN A 181 18.29 11.34 10.58
CA GLN A 181 17.58 12.50 10.04
C GLN A 181 18.19 12.97 8.71
N ILE A 182 19.52 12.97 8.57
CA ILE A 182 20.25 13.33 7.34
C ILE A 182 20.05 12.27 6.26
N GLU A 183 20.14 10.98 6.58
CA GLU A 183 19.82 9.88 5.67
C GLU A 183 18.35 9.97 5.21
N GLY A 184 17.42 10.21 6.14
CA GLY A 184 16.01 10.43 5.83
C GLY A 184 15.76 11.68 4.97
N GLN A 185 16.59 12.72 5.05
CA GLN A 185 16.58 13.84 4.10
C GLN A 185 17.13 13.44 2.73
N LEU A 186 18.26 12.73 2.68
CA LEU A 186 18.89 12.24 1.46
C LEU A 186 17.97 11.29 0.67
N HIS A 187 17.26 10.39 1.34
CA HIS A 187 16.29 9.50 0.71
C HIS A 187 15.09 10.27 0.13
N ARG A 188 14.56 11.28 0.85
CA ARG A 188 13.52 12.17 0.32
C ARG A 188 14.01 12.99 -0.87
N ALA A 189 15.22 13.53 -0.83
CA ALA A 189 15.82 14.27 -1.94
C ALA A 189 16.02 13.38 -3.19
N LYS A 190 16.50 12.14 -3.02
CA LYS A 190 16.62 11.14 -4.10
C LYS A 190 15.25 10.78 -4.70
N LEU A 191 14.23 10.54 -3.86
CA LEU A 191 12.87 10.26 -4.32
C LEU A 191 12.28 11.42 -5.11
N ASN A 192 12.38 12.64 -4.59
CA ASN A 192 11.90 13.85 -5.27
C ASN A 192 12.62 14.05 -6.62
N LYS A 193 13.93 13.80 -6.69
CA LYS A 193 14.69 13.86 -7.94
C LYS A 193 14.12 12.90 -8.99
N VAL A 194 13.96 11.63 -8.65
CA VAL A 194 13.42 10.61 -9.56
C VAL A 194 11.97 10.90 -9.97
N GLN A 195 11.15 11.46 -9.08
CA GLN A 195 9.80 11.90 -9.42
C GLN A 195 9.78 13.07 -10.42
N VAL A 196 10.68 14.06 -10.25
CA VAL A 196 10.82 15.19 -11.19
C VAL A 196 11.39 14.75 -12.54
N GLU A 197 12.41 13.89 -12.55
CA GLU A 197 12.98 13.32 -13.78
C GLU A 197 11.92 12.52 -14.54
N SER A 198 11.19 11.63 -13.87
CA SER A 198 10.11 10.87 -14.51
C SER A 198 8.91 11.74 -14.95
N ALA A 199 8.66 12.89 -14.31
CA ALA A 199 7.66 13.84 -14.76
C ALA A 199 8.11 14.58 -16.04
N MET A 200 9.38 14.99 -16.09
CA MET A 200 9.99 15.65 -17.25
C MET A 200 10.06 14.69 -18.46
N GLU A 201 10.45 13.44 -18.27
CA GLU A 201 10.43 12.39 -19.30
C GLU A 201 9.02 12.20 -19.89
N LYS A 202 7.99 12.15 -19.03
CA LYS A 202 6.59 12.06 -19.47
C LYS A 202 6.16 13.29 -20.26
N GLU A 203 6.56 14.49 -19.86
CA GLU A 203 6.25 15.73 -20.59
C GLU A 203 6.94 15.77 -21.96
N ILE A 204 8.20 15.33 -22.05
CA ILE A 204 8.93 15.17 -23.32
C ILE A 204 8.22 14.17 -24.22
N LEU A 205 7.91 12.96 -23.73
CA LEU A 205 7.25 11.92 -24.51
C LEU A 205 5.84 12.33 -24.98
N ILE A 206 5.11 13.13 -24.19
CA ILE A 206 3.84 13.74 -24.61
C ILE A 206 4.05 14.75 -25.76
N LYS A 207 5.08 15.61 -25.68
CA LYS A 207 5.42 16.56 -26.76
C LYS A 207 5.87 15.86 -28.04
N GLU A 208 6.72 14.84 -27.93
CA GLU A 208 7.15 14.02 -29.07
C GLU A 208 5.97 13.30 -29.73
N LYS A 209 5.10 12.67 -28.94
CA LYS A 209 3.86 12.04 -29.42
C LYS A 209 2.96 13.06 -30.14
N GLN A 210 2.84 14.28 -29.62
CA GLN A 210 2.05 15.34 -30.25
C GLN A 210 2.65 15.77 -31.60
N ILE A 211 3.97 15.95 -31.67
CA ILE A 211 4.69 16.30 -32.92
C ILE A 211 4.56 15.18 -33.97
N VAL A 212 4.64 13.91 -33.57
CA VAL A 212 4.45 12.77 -34.46
C VAL A 212 3.00 12.69 -34.96
N LEU A 213 2.02 12.91 -34.07
CA LEU A 213 0.59 12.92 -34.43
C LEU A 213 0.26 14.06 -35.42
N GLU A 214 0.81 15.26 -35.19
CA GLU A 214 0.62 16.42 -36.08
C GLU A 214 1.24 16.19 -37.45
N LYS A 215 2.47 15.64 -37.51
CA LYS A 215 3.12 15.24 -38.76
C LYS A 215 2.32 14.18 -39.50
N LEU A 216 1.81 13.16 -38.81
CA LEU A 216 0.98 12.10 -39.41
C LEU A 216 -0.33 12.67 -39.98
N LEU A 217 -0.99 13.57 -39.26
CA LEU A 217 -2.23 14.21 -39.70
C LEU A 217 -1.97 15.11 -40.93
N SER A 218 -0.87 15.86 -40.93
CA SER A 218 -0.42 16.68 -42.07
C SER A 218 -0.12 15.83 -43.31
N THR A 219 0.63 14.72 -43.19
CA THR A 219 0.88 13.82 -44.33
C THR A 219 -0.38 13.11 -44.80
N GLN A 220 -1.30 12.76 -43.90
CA GLN A 220 -2.61 12.20 -44.26
C GLN A 220 -3.46 13.21 -45.06
N GLN A 221 -3.45 14.49 -44.70
CA GLN A 221 -4.11 15.55 -45.49
C GLN A 221 -3.46 15.69 -46.87
N MET A 222 -2.12 15.75 -46.93
CA MET A 222 -1.38 15.85 -48.20
C MET A 222 -1.65 14.67 -49.14
N LEU A 223 -1.63 13.44 -48.62
CA LEU A 223 -1.97 12.22 -49.36
C LEU A 223 -3.42 12.24 -49.85
N LYS A 224 -4.35 12.75 -49.03
CA LYS A 224 -5.75 12.91 -49.45
C LYS A 224 -5.86 13.92 -50.61
N GLU A 225 -5.24 15.10 -50.52
CA GLU A 225 -5.30 16.06 -51.62
C GLU A 225 -4.65 15.52 -52.91
N ILE A 226 -3.59 14.71 -52.81
CA ILE A 226 -2.98 14.05 -53.96
C ILE A 226 -3.94 13.03 -54.57
N SER A 227 -4.63 12.23 -53.75
CA SER A 227 -5.65 11.26 -54.19
C SER A 227 -6.86 11.94 -54.83
N ASP A 228 -7.36 13.04 -54.24
CA ASP A 228 -8.44 13.85 -54.79
C ASP A 228 -8.02 14.46 -56.15
N ARG A 229 -6.79 14.98 -56.29
CA ARG A 229 -6.24 15.46 -57.57
C ARG A 229 -6.02 14.35 -58.60
N GLU A 230 -5.57 13.16 -58.18
CA GLU A 230 -5.39 12.00 -59.06
C GLU A 230 -6.75 11.53 -59.61
N LYS A 231 -7.79 11.54 -58.77
CA LYS A 231 -9.17 11.27 -59.17
C LYS A 231 -9.68 12.30 -60.19
N ASP A 232 -9.51 13.59 -59.92
CA ASP A 232 -9.92 14.66 -60.85
C ASP A 232 -9.21 14.54 -62.22
N LEU A 233 -7.91 14.18 -62.22
CA LEU A 233 -7.15 13.93 -63.45
C LEU A 233 -7.61 12.67 -64.19
N LYS A 234 -8.00 11.60 -63.48
CA LYS A 234 -8.62 10.40 -64.07
C LYS A 234 -9.99 10.71 -64.67
N GLU A 235 -10.81 11.53 -64.01
CA GLU A 235 -12.10 11.98 -64.54
C GLU A 235 -11.93 12.84 -65.80
N GLN A 236 -10.94 13.74 -65.82
CA GLN A 236 -10.57 14.49 -67.03
C GLN A 236 -10.07 13.58 -68.15
N LEU A 237 -9.20 12.60 -67.86
CA LEU A 237 -8.70 11.64 -68.85
C LEU A 237 -9.86 10.83 -69.44
N ASN A 238 -10.74 10.28 -68.61
CA ASN A 238 -11.93 9.55 -69.06
C ASN A 238 -12.84 10.42 -69.94
N LEU A 239 -13.02 11.71 -69.60
CA LEU A 239 -13.78 12.65 -70.43
C LEU A 239 -13.10 12.92 -71.80
N TYR A 240 -11.77 12.95 -71.87
CA TYR A 240 -11.05 13.07 -73.13
C TYR A 240 -11.08 11.77 -73.96
N THR A 241 -10.98 10.61 -73.32
CA THR A 241 -11.17 9.30 -73.98
C THR A 241 -12.58 9.20 -74.58
N ALA A 242 -13.62 9.50 -73.81
CA ALA A 242 -15.00 9.48 -74.31
C ALA A 242 -15.22 10.45 -75.50
N LYS A 243 -14.64 11.66 -75.44
CA LYS A 243 -14.66 12.61 -76.57
C LYS A 243 -13.89 12.11 -77.79
N TYR A 244 -12.80 11.37 -77.58
CA TYR A 244 -12.05 10.74 -78.67
C TYR A 244 -12.85 9.61 -79.31
N ASP A 245 -13.50 8.76 -78.51
CA ASP A 245 -14.38 7.69 -78.98
C ASP A 245 -15.61 8.24 -79.71
N ASP A 246 -16.22 9.33 -79.23
CA ASP A 246 -17.28 10.07 -79.94
C ASP A 246 -16.79 10.63 -81.28
N PHE A 247 -15.60 11.24 -81.31
CA PHE A 247 -15.00 11.76 -82.54
C PHE A 247 -14.69 10.63 -83.53
N GLN A 248 -14.09 9.53 -83.07
CA GLN A 248 -13.78 8.34 -83.86
C GLN A 248 -15.06 7.67 -84.39
N SER A 249 -16.11 7.61 -83.57
CA SER A 249 -17.44 7.11 -83.95
C SER A 249 -18.09 8.01 -85.02
N SER A 250 -17.99 9.33 -84.87
CA SER A 250 -18.50 10.32 -85.83
C SER A 250 -17.71 10.28 -87.15
N LEU A 251 -16.38 10.13 -87.08
CA LEU A 251 -15.50 9.97 -88.23
C LEU A 251 -15.78 8.67 -88.99
N GLN A 252 -16.00 7.55 -88.27
CA GLN A 252 -16.40 6.28 -88.88
C GLN A 252 -17.76 6.42 -89.57
N LYS A 253 -18.78 6.97 -88.91
CA LYS A 253 -20.10 7.26 -89.51
C LYS A 253 -19.98 8.14 -90.75
N SER A 254 -19.11 9.16 -90.73
CA SER A 254 -18.85 10.02 -91.88
C SER A 254 -18.17 9.27 -93.03
N ASN A 255 -17.22 8.38 -92.74
CA ASN A 255 -16.59 7.50 -93.72
C ASN A 255 -17.60 6.51 -94.33
N ASP A 256 -18.46 5.90 -93.51
CA ASP A 256 -19.55 5.03 -93.96
C ASP A 256 -20.53 5.79 -94.90
N ILE A 257 -20.83 7.06 -94.58
CA ILE A 257 -21.64 7.96 -95.43
C ILE A 257 -20.91 8.30 -96.75
N PHE A 258 -19.58 8.51 -96.74
CA PHE A 258 -18.82 8.67 -97.99
C PHE A 258 -18.80 7.39 -98.83
N VAL A 259 -18.74 6.21 -98.20
CA VAL A 259 -18.83 4.92 -98.88
C VAL A 259 -20.22 4.71 -99.50
N THR A 260 -21.31 4.97 -98.76
CA THR A 260 -22.67 4.87 -99.32
C THR A 260 -22.86 5.85 -100.47
N TYR A 261 -22.53 7.14 -100.31
CA TYR A 261 -22.60 8.12 -101.40
C TYR A 261 -21.77 7.72 -102.61
N LYS A 262 -20.58 7.14 -102.43
CA LYS A 262 -19.79 6.59 -103.55
C LYS A 262 -20.55 5.47 -104.27
N THR A 263 -21.11 4.51 -103.54
CA THR A 263 -21.90 3.43 -104.16
C THR A 263 -23.18 3.94 -104.84
N GLU A 264 -23.81 4.98 -104.31
CA GLU A 264 -24.97 5.62 -104.94
C GLU A 264 -24.59 6.43 -106.18
N MET A 265 -23.49 7.19 -106.16
CA MET A 265 -22.94 7.87 -107.34
C MET A 265 -22.56 6.88 -108.43
N GLU A 266 -21.96 5.74 -108.07
CA GLU A 266 -21.69 4.65 -109.01
C GLU A 266 -22.98 4.02 -109.56
N LYS A 267 -23.99 3.80 -108.71
CA LYS A 267 -25.31 3.25 -109.11
C LYS A 267 -26.06 4.22 -110.03
N MET A 268 -26.04 5.51 -109.73
CA MET A 268 -26.57 6.59 -110.56
C MET A 268 -25.83 6.65 -111.90
N SER A 269 -24.49 6.59 -111.90
CA SER A 269 -23.69 6.55 -113.13
C SER A 269 -23.97 5.31 -113.98
N LYS A 270 -24.13 4.14 -113.34
CA LYS A 270 -24.55 2.88 -114.01
C LYS A 270 -25.97 3.00 -114.58
N ASN A 271 -26.86 3.77 -113.95
CA ASN A 271 -28.22 4.03 -114.44
C ASN A 271 -28.24 5.06 -115.58
N SER A 272 -27.45 6.15 -115.50
CA SER A 272 -27.26 7.13 -116.60
C SER A 272 -26.83 6.40 -117.86
N ARG A 273 -25.80 5.55 -117.76
CA ARG A 273 -25.29 4.74 -118.88
C ARG A 273 -26.28 3.68 -119.40
N LYS A 274 -27.34 3.35 -118.66
CA LYS A 274 -28.46 2.54 -119.16
C LYS A 274 -29.42 3.42 -119.96
N LEU A 275 -29.87 4.53 -119.37
CA LEU A 275 -30.76 5.50 -120.02
C LEU A 275 -30.14 6.06 -121.30
N GLU A 276 -28.85 6.37 -121.33
CA GLU A 276 -28.09 6.75 -122.55
C GLU A 276 -28.19 5.70 -123.65
N LYS A 277 -28.06 4.40 -123.31
CA LYS A 277 -28.19 3.29 -124.27
C LYS A 277 -29.63 3.10 -124.72
N GLU A 278 -30.59 3.19 -123.82
CA GLU A 278 -32.02 3.11 -124.11
C GLU A 278 -32.46 4.27 -125.02
N CYS A 279 -32.01 5.50 -124.76
CA CYS A 279 -32.20 6.65 -125.65
C CYS A 279 -31.55 6.45 -127.03
N LEU A 280 -30.32 5.91 -127.10
CA LEU A 280 -29.68 5.55 -128.38
C LEU A 280 -30.45 4.46 -129.14
N GLU A 281 -31.02 3.48 -128.43
CA GLU A 281 -31.82 2.42 -129.03
C GLU A 281 -33.19 2.93 -129.51
N TRP A 282 -33.85 3.80 -128.74
CA TRP A 282 -35.06 4.51 -129.16
C TRP A 282 -34.78 5.41 -130.37
N LYS A 283 -33.64 6.12 -130.40
CA LYS A 283 -33.21 6.91 -131.56
C LYS A 283 -33.04 6.02 -132.79
N ARG A 284 -32.35 4.88 -132.68
CA ARG A 284 -32.21 3.90 -133.79
C ARG A 284 -33.55 3.30 -134.24
N LYS A 285 -34.46 3.01 -133.30
CA LYS A 285 -35.81 2.52 -133.61
C LYS A 285 -36.63 3.58 -134.37
N TRP A 286 -36.53 4.85 -133.97
CA TRP A 286 -37.15 5.98 -134.67
C TRP A 286 -36.50 6.21 -136.05
N GLU A 287 -35.17 6.23 -136.14
CA GLU A 287 -34.42 6.35 -137.41
C GLU A 287 -34.81 5.25 -138.39
N LYS A 288 -34.88 3.98 -137.94
CA LYS A 288 -35.32 2.85 -138.75
C LYS A 288 -36.78 2.97 -139.18
N SER A 289 -37.68 3.33 -138.26
CA SER A 289 -39.11 3.55 -138.57
C SER A 289 -39.30 4.65 -139.61
N ASN A 290 -38.57 5.76 -139.47
CA ASN A 290 -38.58 6.88 -140.41
C ASN A 290 -37.97 6.48 -141.77
N ALA A 291 -36.93 5.64 -141.81
CA ALA A 291 -36.40 5.08 -143.05
C ALA A 291 -37.46 4.21 -143.77
N THR A 292 -38.13 3.29 -143.07
CA THR A 292 -39.21 2.48 -143.66
C THR A 292 -40.43 3.31 -144.07
N LEU A 293 -40.69 4.45 -143.40
CA LEU A 293 -41.74 5.38 -143.79
C LEU A 293 -41.40 6.11 -145.11
N ILE A 294 -40.12 6.51 -145.29
CA ILE A 294 -39.62 7.07 -146.55
C ILE A 294 -39.69 6.03 -147.66
N GLU A 295 -39.29 4.79 -147.40
CA GLU A 295 -39.30 3.67 -148.34
C GLU A 295 -40.72 3.36 -148.86
N LEU A 296 -41.70 3.27 -147.95
CA LEU A 296 -43.13 3.13 -148.29
C LEU A 296 -43.69 4.37 -149.02
N ALA A 297 -43.20 5.58 -148.73
CA ALA A 297 -43.59 6.78 -149.46
C ALA A 297 -43.03 6.80 -150.89
N THR A 298 -41.82 6.30 -151.12
CA THR A 298 -41.26 6.10 -152.46
C THR A 298 -42.00 5.00 -153.23
N GLU A 299 -42.28 3.85 -152.62
CA GLU A 299 -43.05 2.78 -153.26
C GLU A 299 -44.46 3.26 -153.65
N LYS A 300 -45.14 4.02 -152.77
CA LYS A 300 -46.42 4.65 -153.10
C LYS A 300 -46.30 5.55 -154.32
N LYS A 301 -45.28 6.43 -154.37
CA LYS A 301 -45.06 7.33 -155.51
C LYS A 301 -44.86 6.55 -156.80
N ASP A 302 -44.04 5.50 -156.79
CA ASP A 302 -43.78 4.70 -157.99
C ASP A 302 -45.04 3.96 -158.48
N ARG A 303 -45.93 3.54 -157.57
CA ARG A 303 -47.26 3.01 -157.92
C ARG A 303 -48.21 4.08 -158.48
N ASP A 304 -48.19 5.31 -157.95
CA ASP A 304 -48.96 6.43 -158.51
C ASP A 304 -48.45 6.82 -159.91
N ASP A 305 -47.14 6.89 -160.12
CA ASP A 305 -46.49 7.13 -161.41
C ASP A 305 -46.69 5.96 -162.41
N HIS A 306 -46.89 4.73 -161.93
CA HIS A 306 -47.35 3.61 -162.75
C HIS A 306 -48.83 3.75 -163.15
N ALA A 307 -49.70 4.09 -162.21
CA ALA A 307 -51.12 4.31 -162.48
C ALA A 307 -51.35 5.45 -163.49
N MET A 308 -50.60 6.55 -163.39
CA MET A 308 -50.62 7.63 -164.38
C MET A 308 -50.17 7.19 -165.78
N ARG A 309 -49.22 6.24 -165.90
CA ARG A 309 -48.81 5.67 -167.20
C ARG A 309 -49.92 4.82 -167.81
N CYS A 310 -50.56 3.96 -167.03
CA CYS A 310 -51.71 3.16 -167.50
C CYS A 310 -52.90 4.06 -167.91
N ASN A 311 -53.23 5.09 -167.14
CA ASN A 311 -54.30 6.04 -167.50
C ASN A 311 -54.02 6.74 -168.84
N LYS A 312 -52.78 7.14 -169.12
CA LYS A 312 -52.42 7.73 -170.43
C LYS A 312 -52.58 6.74 -171.59
N GLN A 313 -52.32 5.44 -171.38
CA GLN A 313 -52.56 4.40 -172.39
C GLN A 313 -54.06 4.20 -172.65
N VAL A 314 -54.88 4.18 -171.59
CA VAL A 314 -56.35 4.14 -171.71
C VAL A 314 -56.88 5.37 -172.46
N GLU A 315 -56.40 6.57 -172.13
CA GLU A 315 -56.80 7.82 -172.79
C GLU A 315 -56.44 7.83 -174.30
N GLN A 316 -55.29 7.23 -174.67
CA GLN A 316 -54.91 7.04 -176.08
C GLN A 316 -55.83 6.03 -176.80
N LEU A 317 -56.17 4.90 -176.15
CA LEU A 317 -57.11 3.91 -176.70
C LEU A 317 -58.52 4.48 -176.87
N GLN A 318 -58.99 5.30 -175.92
CA GLN A 318 -60.26 6.02 -176.03
C GLN A 318 -60.28 7.02 -177.21
N LYS A 319 -59.18 7.74 -177.44
CA LYS A 319 -59.04 8.64 -178.61
C LYS A 319 -59.08 7.86 -179.92
N LEU A 320 -58.44 6.69 -179.99
CA LEU A 320 -58.49 5.81 -181.16
C LEU A 320 -59.90 5.25 -181.40
N LEU A 321 -60.60 4.81 -180.35
CA LEU A 321 -61.99 4.36 -180.42
C LEU A 321 -62.92 5.46 -180.97
N ARG A 322 -62.84 6.68 -180.43
CA ARG A 322 -63.66 7.82 -180.89
C ARG A 322 -63.34 8.21 -182.35
N ALA A 323 -62.10 8.04 -182.82
CA ALA A 323 -61.74 8.26 -184.22
C ALA A 323 -62.39 7.22 -185.16
N LEU A 324 -62.20 5.92 -184.88
CA LEU A 324 -62.80 4.82 -185.66
C LEU A 324 -64.34 4.87 -185.64
N GLN A 325 -64.94 5.30 -184.53
CA GLN A 325 -66.38 5.44 -184.38
C GLN A 325 -66.94 6.64 -185.17
N ASN A 326 -66.15 7.70 -185.39
CA ASN A 326 -66.47 8.78 -186.32
C ASN A 326 -66.41 8.33 -187.78
N GLU A 327 -65.37 7.59 -188.20
CA GLU A 327 -65.30 7.02 -189.56
C GLU A 327 -66.48 6.07 -189.83
N ARG A 328 -66.80 5.18 -188.89
CA ARG A 328 -67.98 4.29 -188.95
C ARG A 328 -69.28 5.09 -189.15
N SER A 329 -69.41 6.22 -188.47
CA SER A 329 -70.60 7.09 -188.55
C SER A 329 -70.66 7.89 -189.86
N HIS A 330 -69.51 8.29 -190.41
CA HIS A 330 -69.43 8.98 -191.69
C HIS A 330 -69.80 8.04 -192.86
N LEU A 331 -69.24 6.83 -192.89
CA LEU A 331 -69.55 5.80 -193.88
C LEU A 331 -71.03 5.42 -193.88
N TYR A 332 -71.64 5.27 -192.69
CA TYR A 332 -73.09 5.00 -192.57
C TYR A 332 -73.98 6.12 -193.10
N LYS A 333 -73.48 7.36 -193.19
CA LYS A 333 -74.22 8.49 -193.77
C LYS A 333 -74.24 8.40 -195.29
N VAL A 334 -73.07 8.16 -195.91
CA VAL A 334 -72.91 8.01 -197.38
C VAL A 334 -73.70 6.82 -197.93
N ILE A 335 -73.77 5.71 -197.19
CA ILE A 335 -74.57 4.53 -197.58
C ILE A 335 -76.07 4.84 -197.62
N LYS A 336 -76.57 5.68 -196.70
CA LYS A 336 -78.00 6.02 -196.59
C LYS A 336 -78.51 6.90 -197.74
N GLU A 337 -77.62 7.62 -198.42
CA GLU A 337 -77.97 8.57 -199.49
C GLU A 337 -78.08 7.90 -200.88
N ASN A 338 -77.71 6.62 -201.02
CA ASN A 338 -77.64 5.91 -202.32
C ASN A 338 -78.61 4.71 -202.47
N ASN A 339 -79.63 4.62 -201.60
CA ASN A 339 -80.84 3.81 -201.78
C ASN A 339 -80.62 2.29 -202.06
N VAL A 340 -79.74 1.65 -201.27
CA VAL A 340 -79.52 0.18 -201.24
C VAL A 340 -80.05 -0.42 -199.93
N GLU A 341 -80.56 -1.65 -199.98
CA GLU A 341 -81.17 -2.33 -198.83
C GLU A 341 -80.12 -2.83 -197.80
N VAL A 342 -80.54 -2.98 -196.53
CA VAL A 342 -79.66 -2.78 -195.35
C VAL A 342 -79.33 -4.06 -194.57
N PRO A 343 -78.06 -4.25 -194.15
CA PRO A 343 -77.72 -5.00 -192.94
C PRO A 343 -77.61 -4.09 -191.68
N PRO A 344 -78.24 -4.44 -190.53
CA PRO A 344 -78.26 -3.58 -189.33
C PRO A 344 -76.90 -3.47 -188.61
N LEU A 345 -76.62 -2.29 -188.04
CA LEU A 345 -75.36 -2.00 -187.36
C LEU A 345 -75.43 -2.26 -185.84
N PRO A 346 -74.53 -3.08 -185.25
CA PRO A 346 -74.46 -3.24 -183.80
C PRO A 346 -74.10 -1.95 -183.06
N ALA A 347 -74.82 -1.68 -181.97
CA ALA A 347 -74.58 -0.57 -181.07
C ALA A 347 -73.26 -0.78 -180.28
N LEU A 348 -72.54 0.31 -180.03
CA LEU A 348 -71.43 0.35 -179.07
C LEU A 348 -71.97 0.85 -177.72
N PRO A 349 -71.81 0.09 -176.62
CA PRO A 349 -72.16 0.55 -175.26
C PRO A 349 -71.28 1.72 -174.78
N ALA A 350 -71.74 2.40 -173.73
CA ALA A 350 -71.21 3.69 -173.30
C ALA A 350 -70.11 3.63 -172.22
N GLU A 351 -69.39 4.74 -172.11
CA GLU A 351 -68.48 5.13 -171.03
C GLU A 351 -69.24 5.90 -169.94
N PRO A 352 -69.29 5.38 -168.71
CA PRO A 352 -69.16 6.21 -167.50
C PRO A 352 -68.34 5.51 -166.38
N GLU A 353 -67.30 6.08 -165.77
CA GLU A 353 -67.23 7.18 -164.76
C GLU A 353 -66.89 6.64 -163.33
N PRO A 354 -66.37 7.47 -162.38
CA PRO A 354 -65.61 6.98 -161.22
C PRO A 354 -66.25 7.20 -159.82
N MET A 355 -65.50 6.80 -158.76
CA MET A 355 -65.77 7.01 -157.32
C MET A 355 -66.82 6.08 -156.67
N GLN A 356 -66.95 5.90 -155.34
CA GLN A 356 -66.30 6.54 -154.18
C GLN A 356 -66.14 5.59 -152.95
N THR A 357 -65.71 6.13 -151.80
CA THR A 357 -65.25 5.47 -150.57
C THR A 357 -66.34 4.93 -149.61
N LYS A 358 -65.95 4.03 -148.67
CA LYS A 358 -66.19 4.20 -147.20
C LYS A 358 -65.47 3.14 -146.31
N PRO A 359 -65.18 3.43 -145.03
CA PRO A 359 -64.44 2.56 -144.11
C PRO A 359 -65.33 1.81 -143.07
N ILE A 360 -64.78 0.82 -142.37
CA ILE A 360 -65.40 0.12 -141.23
C ILE A 360 -64.39 -0.07 -140.08
N THR A 361 -64.86 0.10 -138.84
CA THR A 361 -64.13 -0.12 -137.57
C THR A 361 -64.50 -1.46 -136.92
N SER A 362 -63.57 -2.13 -136.23
CA SER A 362 -63.90 -3.32 -135.42
C SER A 362 -63.06 -3.47 -134.13
N VAL A 363 -63.76 -3.31 -132.99
CA VAL A 363 -63.65 -4.08 -131.74
C VAL A 363 -62.25 -4.55 -131.29
N ALA A 364 -61.55 -3.73 -130.49
CA ALA A 364 -60.32 -4.15 -129.78
C ALA A 364 -60.07 -3.50 -128.39
N ASP A 365 -60.90 -2.57 -127.92
CA ASP A 365 -60.55 -1.68 -126.79
C ASP A 365 -61.34 -1.88 -125.49
N LYS A 366 -62.26 -2.86 -125.40
CA LYS A 366 -62.95 -3.16 -124.13
C LYS A 366 -62.03 -3.80 -123.09
N ASP A 367 -61.27 -4.82 -123.48
CA ASP A 367 -60.56 -5.69 -122.54
C ASP A 367 -59.43 -4.96 -121.79
N LYS A 368 -58.80 -3.98 -122.43
CA LYS A 368 -57.75 -3.13 -121.82
C LYS A 368 -58.27 -2.30 -120.64
N MET A 369 -59.54 -1.89 -120.66
CA MET A 369 -60.14 -1.07 -119.61
C MET A 369 -60.44 -1.91 -118.35
N GLU A 370 -60.84 -3.16 -118.52
CA GLU A 370 -61.09 -4.07 -117.38
C GLU A 370 -59.79 -4.45 -116.65
N ILE A 371 -58.69 -4.68 -117.42
CA ILE A 371 -57.37 -4.99 -116.86
C ILE A 371 -56.84 -3.84 -115.98
N MET A 372 -56.97 -2.58 -116.42
CA MET A 372 -56.59 -1.43 -115.59
C MET A 372 -57.46 -1.30 -114.32
N SER A 373 -58.74 -1.62 -114.40
CA SER A 373 -59.65 -1.57 -113.25
C SER A 373 -59.25 -2.58 -112.16
N LYS A 374 -58.92 -3.83 -112.56
CA LYS A 374 -58.43 -4.88 -111.66
C LYS A 374 -57.12 -4.48 -110.97
N ASN A 375 -56.14 -3.96 -111.74
CA ASN A 375 -54.85 -3.55 -111.18
C ASN A 375 -54.98 -2.38 -110.18
N CYS A 376 -55.92 -1.45 -110.41
CA CYS A 376 -56.23 -0.36 -109.48
C CYS A 376 -56.89 -0.85 -108.17
N ALA A 377 -57.63 -1.95 -108.20
CA ALA A 377 -58.21 -2.58 -107.01
C ALA A 377 -57.13 -3.26 -106.14
N GLU A 378 -56.23 -4.02 -106.77
CA GLU A 378 -55.09 -4.67 -106.10
C GLU A 378 -54.21 -3.63 -105.39
N LEU A 379 -53.90 -2.52 -106.08
CA LEU A 379 -53.11 -1.42 -105.51
C LEU A 379 -53.75 -0.81 -104.26
N LYS A 380 -55.08 -0.59 -104.27
CA LYS A 380 -55.84 -0.12 -103.08
C LYS A 380 -55.74 -1.11 -101.93
N GLN A 381 -55.82 -2.41 -102.19
CA GLN A 381 -55.78 -3.44 -101.15
C GLN A 381 -54.38 -3.56 -100.51
N THR A 382 -53.30 -3.46 -101.31
CA THR A 382 -51.94 -3.38 -100.76
C THR A 382 -51.71 -2.12 -99.91
N LEU A 383 -52.25 -0.97 -100.32
CA LEU A 383 -52.09 0.30 -99.60
C LEU A 383 -52.85 0.27 -98.26
N ALA A 384 -54.04 -0.33 -98.21
CA ALA A 384 -54.78 -0.56 -96.97
C ALA A 384 -54.03 -1.49 -95.99
N ASN A 385 -53.39 -2.56 -96.48
CA ASN A 385 -52.59 -3.45 -95.64
C ASN A 385 -51.38 -2.73 -95.03
N LEU A 386 -50.68 -1.89 -95.80
CA LEU A 386 -49.57 -1.06 -95.30
C LEU A 386 -50.03 -0.05 -94.23
N GLN A 387 -51.19 0.59 -94.41
CA GLN A 387 -51.78 1.49 -93.41
C GLN A 387 -52.15 0.76 -92.10
N ASN A 388 -52.62 -0.48 -92.18
CA ASN A 388 -52.88 -1.29 -90.98
C ASN A 388 -51.58 -1.71 -90.27
N GLN A 389 -50.52 -2.07 -90.99
CA GLN A 389 -49.22 -2.35 -90.37
C GLN A 389 -48.64 -1.12 -89.65
N MET A 390 -48.73 0.07 -90.25
CA MET A 390 -48.36 1.34 -89.61
C MET A 390 -49.15 1.60 -88.32
N LYS A 391 -50.46 1.33 -88.31
CA LYS A 391 -51.28 1.45 -87.07
C LYS A 391 -50.83 0.50 -85.96
N VAL A 392 -50.52 -0.75 -86.28
CA VAL A 392 -50.08 -1.75 -85.29
C VAL A 392 -48.71 -1.39 -84.70
N LEU A 393 -47.79 -0.85 -85.51
CA LEU A 393 -46.50 -0.38 -85.02
C LEU A 393 -46.64 0.84 -84.09
N ASN A 394 -47.48 1.82 -84.44
CA ASN A 394 -47.71 2.99 -83.60
C ASN A 394 -48.36 2.64 -82.26
N LEU A 395 -49.28 1.66 -82.22
CA LEU A 395 -49.89 1.19 -80.97
C LEU A 395 -48.86 0.55 -80.04
N LYS A 396 -48.00 -0.35 -80.56
CA LYS A 396 -46.90 -0.94 -79.77
C LYS A 396 -45.85 0.07 -79.31
N GLY A 397 -45.67 1.17 -80.05
CA GLY A 397 -44.83 2.29 -79.62
C GLY A 397 -45.37 2.96 -78.35
N ALA A 398 -46.68 3.21 -78.29
CA ALA A 398 -47.33 3.82 -77.12
C ALA A 398 -47.26 2.93 -75.88
N GLU A 399 -47.53 1.62 -76.02
CA GLU A 399 -47.45 0.64 -74.93
C GLU A 399 -46.05 0.59 -74.27
N ALA A 400 -44.98 0.76 -75.07
CA ALA A 400 -43.61 0.81 -74.56
C ALA A 400 -43.26 2.15 -73.85
N GLU A 401 -43.81 3.27 -74.31
CA GLU A 401 -43.55 4.59 -73.73
C GLU A 401 -44.24 4.75 -72.35
N GLU A 402 -45.40 4.12 -72.16
CA GLU A 402 -46.15 4.16 -70.91
C GLU A 402 -45.48 3.34 -69.78
N GLN A 403 -44.89 2.18 -70.10
CA GLN A 403 -44.10 1.41 -69.14
C GLN A 403 -42.83 2.15 -68.67
N CYS A 404 -42.18 2.88 -69.56
CA CYS A 404 -40.97 3.65 -69.23
C CYS A 404 -41.26 4.80 -68.25
N LYS A 405 -42.41 5.49 -68.41
CA LYS A 405 -42.81 6.61 -67.55
C LYS A 405 -43.16 6.19 -66.12
N GLN A 406 -43.67 4.98 -65.90
CA GLN A 406 -43.96 4.50 -64.54
C GLN A 406 -42.69 4.28 -63.69
N LEU A 407 -41.57 3.90 -64.31
CA LEU A 407 -40.30 3.66 -63.60
C LEU A 407 -39.59 4.97 -63.20
N GLN A 408 -39.67 6.03 -64.01
CA GLN A 408 -39.02 7.31 -63.70
C GLN A 408 -39.63 8.05 -62.50
N VAL A 409 -40.92 7.86 -62.22
CA VAL A 409 -41.61 8.57 -61.12
C VAL A 409 -41.20 8.09 -59.72
N GLN A 410 -40.67 6.87 -59.59
CA GLN A 410 -40.16 6.37 -58.30
C GLN A 410 -38.78 6.93 -57.91
N GLU A 411 -37.92 7.32 -58.86
CA GLU A 411 -36.53 7.69 -58.55
C GLU A 411 -36.37 9.14 -58.03
N GLU A 412 -37.18 10.10 -58.49
CA GLU A 412 -37.02 11.51 -58.08
C GLU A 412 -37.45 11.79 -56.62
N SER A 413 -38.26 10.92 -56.02
CA SER A 413 -38.89 11.16 -54.70
C SER A 413 -37.91 11.15 -53.51
N ILE A 414 -36.67 10.68 -53.68
CA ILE A 414 -35.74 10.42 -52.56
C ILE A 414 -34.67 11.53 -52.37
N LYS A 415 -34.46 12.44 -53.35
CA LYS A 415 -33.33 13.39 -53.35
C LYS A 415 -33.67 14.85 -53.00
N LYS A 416 -34.50 15.15 -51.99
CA LYS A 416 -34.80 16.56 -51.59
C LYS A 416 -35.28 16.82 -50.14
N LYS A 417 -34.51 16.49 -49.09
CA LYS A 417 -34.74 17.05 -47.72
C LYS A 417 -33.62 16.94 -46.66
N GLN A 418 -32.43 17.51 -46.88
CA GLN A 418 -31.47 17.79 -45.78
C GLN A 418 -30.69 19.11 -45.94
N LYS A 419 -31.12 20.18 -45.24
CA LYS A 419 -30.29 21.23 -44.57
C LYS A 419 -31.13 22.46 -44.16
N LYS A 420 -31.37 22.64 -42.84
CA LYS A 420 -31.12 23.89 -42.05
C LYS A 420 -31.72 23.81 -40.63
N LYS A 421 -30.96 24.31 -39.64
CA LYS A 421 -31.35 24.64 -38.24
C LYS A 421 -31.76 26.14 -38.20
N PRO A 422 -32.54 26.69 -37.23
CA PRO A 422 -31.99 26.97 -35.87
C PRO A 422 -32.94 27.10 -34.62
N LYS A 423 -32.41 26.66 -33.48
CA LYS A 423 -32.39 27.25 -32.10
C LYS A 423 -33.65 27.67 -31.28
N SER A 424 -33.59 27.32 -29.97
CA SER A 424 -34.15 27.98 -28.75
C SER A 424 -35.67 27.90 -28.44
N LYS A 425 -36.17 27.89 -27.17
CA LYS A 425 -35.56 27.97 -25.81
C LYS A 425 -36.53 27.46 -24.69
N LYS A 426 -36.03 26.80 -23.63
CA LYS A 426 -36.71 26.46 -22.32
C LYS A 426 -37.96 25.54 -22.40
N ASN A 427 -38.45 24.84 -21.35
CA ASN A 427 -38.13 24.84 -19.91
C ASN A 427 -38.30 23.44 -19.21
N GLN A 428 -38.01 23.38 -17.90
CA GLN A 428 -38.28 22.38 -16.82
C GLN A 428 -39.54 21.46 -16.94
N GLN A 429 -39.72 20.29 -16.27
CA GLN A 429 -38.95 19.52 -15.25
C GLN A 429 -39.47 18.06 -15.10
N ASN A 430 -38.61 17.10 -14.68
CA ASN A 430 -38.91 15.75 -14.11
C ASN A 430 -39.76 14.76 -14.99
N ASN A 431 -39.88 13.45 -14.75
CA ASN A 431 -39.42 12.57 -13.66
C ASN A 431 -39.03 11.13 -14.15
N VAL A 432 -38.32 10.39 -13.29
CA VAL A 432 -38.14 8.90 -13.16
C VAL A 432 -39.13 8.02 -13.98
N ASN A 433 -38.73 6.94 -14.70
CA ASN A 433 -38.10 5.73 -14.16
C ASN A 433 -37.39 4.78 -15.17
N ALA A 434 -36.68 3.80 -14.62
CA ALA A 434 -36.24 2.48 -15.09
C ALA A 434 -36.44 2.04 -16.56
N GLY A 435 -35.37 1.49 -17.14
CA GLY A 435 -35.42 0.54 -18.26
C GLY A 435 -34.53 -0.67 -17.97
N ASN A 436 -34.91 -1.86 -18.45
CA ASN A 436 -34.06 -3.07 -18.43
C ASN A 436 -34.55 -4.10 -19.46
N ASN A 437 -33.64 -4.95 -19.94
CA ASN A 437 -33.88 -6.14 -20.80
C ASN A 437 -34.43 -5.86 -22.23
N LYS A 438 -34.21 -6.72 -23.25
CA LYS A 438 -33.59 -8.07 -23.31
C LYS A 438 -33.13 -8.38 -24.76
N GLU A 439 -32.07 -9.19 -24.92
CA GLU A 439 -31.83 -10.17 -26.04
C GLU A 439 -31.76 -9.65 -27.51
N SER A 440 -31.17 -10.36 -28.50
CA SER A 440 -30.24 -11.51 -28.56
C SER A 440 -29.57 -11.62 -29.96
N SER A 441 -28.40 -12.28 -30.03
CA SER A 441 -27.78 -13.21 -31.05
C SER A 441 -28.20 -13.20 -32.56
N PRO A 442 -27.58 -14.01 -33.48
CA PRO A 442 -26.40 -14.90 -33.45
C PRO A 442 -25.33 -14.43 -34.51
N ALA A 443 -24.46 -15.17 -35.23
CA ALA A 443 -24.09 -16.60 -35.40
C ALA A 443 -22.67 -16.75 -36.04
N ASN A 444 -22.09 -17.97 -35.99
CA ASN A 444 -21.16 -18.61 -36.98
C ASN A 444 -19.77 -17.98 -37.31
N SER A 445 -18.74 -18.74 -37.72
CA SER A 445 -18.46 -20.20 -37.67
C SER A 445 -16.96 -20.50 -37.91
N GLU A 446 -16.49 -21.72 -37.56
CA GLU A 446 -15.23 -22.39 -37.99
C GLU A 446 -13.88 -21.73 -37.58
N ASP A 447 -12.73 -22.39 -37.38
CA ASP A 447 -12.32 -23.75 -36.93
C ASP A 447 -10.76 -23.71 -36.67
N THR A 448 -9.98 -24.68 -36.18
CA THR A 448 -10.11 -26.11 -35.79
C THR A 448 -9.03 -26.49 -34.73
N ILE A 449 -9.09 -27.71 -34.14
CA ILE A 449 -7.99 -28.60 -33.66
C ILE A 449 -6.76 -27.93 -32.99
N SER A 450 -6.59 -27.90 -31.65
CA SER A 450 -6.44 -28.99 -30.64
C SER A 450 -5.02 -29.55 -30.45
N VAL A 451 -4.39 -29.20 -29.31
CA VAL A 451 -3.34 -29.95 -28.57
C VAL A 451 -3.47 -29.61 -27.07
N ARG A 452 -3.74 -30.63 -26.22
CA ARG A 452 -3.08 -31.02 -24.94
C ARG A 452 -2.70 -29.92 -23.90
N GLU A 453 -2.85 -30.05 -22.58
CA GLU A 453 -2.99 -31.22 -21.67
C GLU A 453 -3.90 -30.89 -20.45
N GLU A 454 -4.23 -31.87 -19.61
CA GLU A 454 -5.14 -31.72 -18.45
C GLU A 454 -4.41 -31.44 -17.12
N GLU A 455 -5.00 -30.61 -16.25
CA GLU A 455 -4.93 -30.77 -14.79
C GLU A 455 -6.29 -30.38 -14.16
N GLN A 456 -6.89 -31.27 -13.38
CA GLN A 456 -8.11 -31.01 -12.62
C GLN A 456 -8.08 -31.80 -11.30
N GLU A 457 -8.38 -31.10 -10.19
CA GLU A 457 -8.81 -31.60 -8.87
C GLU A 457 -8.02 -32.70 -8.14
N THR A 458 -7.79 -32.46 -6.83
CA THR A 458 -8.43 -33.28 -5.78
C THR A 458 -8.37 -32.59 -4.41
N PRO A 459 -9.32 -32.83 -3.49
CA PRO A 459 -9.32 -32.31 -2.13
C PRO A 459 -8.64 -33.27 -1.14
N THR A 460 -8.63 -32.95 0.16
CA THR A 460 -8.22 -33.90 1.21
C THR A 460 -8.98 -33.66 2.52
N ALA A 461 -9.26 -34.74 3.25
CA ALA A 461 -9.80 -34.72 4.61
C ALA A 461 -9.22 -35.92 5.40
N GLN A 462 -9.14 -35.79 6.74
CA GLN A 462 -8.76 -36.84 7.70
C GLN A 462 -7.26 -37.30 7.60
N GLU A 463 -6.62 -37.89 8.62
CA GLU A 463 -7.08 -38.41 9.92
C GLU A 463 -5.99 -38.34 11.04
N ASN A 464 -6.42 -38.36 12.31
CA ASN A 464 -5.81 -38.84 13.58
C ASN A 464 -4.27 -38.88 13.84
N GLY A 465 -3.83 -38.48 15.06
CA GLY A 465 -2.40 -38.43 15.46
C GLY A 465 -1.97 -38.58 16.95
N ASN A 466 -2.82 -38.27 17.95
CA ASN A 466 -2.71 -38.64 19.40
C ASN A 466 -1.57 -38.08 20.32
N ILE A 467 -1.93 -37.83 21.60
CA ILE A 467 -1.20 -38.04 22.89
C ILE A 467 -1.23 -36.86 23.92
N ASN A 468 -1.79 -37.18 25.11
CA ASN A 468 -1.66 -36.62 26.47
C ASN A 468 -2.14 -35.19 26.88
N GLY A 469 -3.27 -35.17 27.62
CA GLY A 469 -3.38 -34.66 29.00
C GLY A 469 -3.74 -33.19 29.23
N ASN A 470 -4.47 -32.80 30.30
CA ASN A 470 -5.29 -33.53 31.30
C ASN A 470 -6.11 -32.47 32.10
N GLU A 471 -7.27 -32.83 32.70
CA GLU A 471 -8.10 -32.01 33.65
C GLU A 471 -8.63 -30.63 33.11
N ASN A 472 -9.92 -30.27 33.04
CA ASN A 472 -11.18 -30.64 33.73
C ASN A 472 -11.20 -30.17 35.20
N VAL A 473 -12.22 -29.47 35.76
CA VAL A 473 -13.66 -29.34 35.46
C VAL A 473 -14.14 -27.87 35.67
N SER A 474 -15.28 -27.47 35.09
CA SER A 474 -16.05 -26.26 35.49
C SER A 474 -17.54 -26.59 35.70
N ALA A 475 -18.09 -26.23 36.87
CA ALA A 475 -19.50 -26.35 37.31
C ALA A 475 -19.63 -25.70 38.72
N THR A 476 -20.73 -25.08 39.18
CA THR A 476 -21.98 -24.61 38.53
C THR A 476 -22.60 -23.46 39.37
N GLU A 477 -23.45 -22.68 38.70
CA GLU A 477 -24.37 -21.58 39.06
C GLU A 477 -24.98 -21.45 40.49
N GLN A 478 -25.19 -20.18 40.91
CA GLN A 478 -26.43 -19.53 41.45
C GLN A 478 -27.20 -20.17 42.65
N GLN A 479 -28.02 -19.50 43.48
CA GLN A 479 -28.66 -18.15 43.63
C GLN A 479 -28.79 -17.92 45.17
N THR A 480 -28.86 -16.73 45.78
CA THR A 480 -29.86 -15.63 45.81
C THR A 480 -29.18 -14.35 46.36
N ALA A 481 -29.49 -13.08 46.02
CA ALA A 481 -30.74 -12.33 45.87
C ALA A 481 -31.32 -11.72 47.16
N GLU A 482 -30.88 -10.50 47.53
CA GLU A 482 -31.75 -9.44 48.08
C GLU A 482 -31.12 -8.02 47.90
N THR A 483 -31.98 -6.99 47.87
CA THR A 483 -31.72 -5.55 47.58
C THR A 483 -32.35 -4.70 48.73
N PRO A 484 -32.40 -3.33 48.74
CA PRO A 484 -32.04 -2.31 47.74
C PRO A 484 -31.26 -1.06 48.24
N ALA A 485 -30.90 -0.17 47.29
CA ALA A 485 -30.96 1.32 47.35
C ALA A 485 -30.20 2.15 48.43
N GLU A 486 -30.00 3.46 48.29
CA GLU A 486 -29.75 4.37 47.13
C GLU A 486 -29.47 5.79 47.69
N SER A 487 -28.62 6.60 47.04
CA SER A 487 -28.44 8.07 47.26
C SER A 487 -28.02 8.56 48.66
N LYS A 488 -27.50 9.78 48.92
CA LYS A 488 -26.64 10.80 48.27
C LYS A 488 -26.73 12.05 49.20
N GLU A 489 -25.77 12.98 49.13
CA GLU A 489 -25.85 14.36 49.68
C GLU A 489 -25.93 14.56 51.22
N VAL A 490 -25.58 15.71 51.83
CA VAL A 490 -24.45 16.68 51.63
C VAL A 490 -24.34 17.61 52.88
N VAL A 491 -23.26 18.40 53.02
CA VAL A 491 -22.90 19.30 54.18
C VAL A 491 -22.73 18.56 55.54
N GLU A 492 -22.10 19.11 56.60
CA GLU A 492 -21.64 20.47 56.90
C GLU A 492 -20.30 20.51 57.70
N SER A 493 -19.70 21.69 57.84
CA SER A 493 -18.52 22.03 58.66
C SER A 493 -18.91 23.18 59.64
N PRO A 494 -18.03 23.98 60.29
CA PRO A 494 -16.58 23.88 60.56
C PRO A 494 -16.21 24.10 62.05
N VAL A 495 -14.92 24.01 62.40
CA VAL A 495 -14.34 24.81 63.52
C VAL A 495 -12.95 25.36 63.15
N GLU A 496 -12.92 26.68 63.19
CA GLU A 496 -11.85 27.67 63.39
C GLU A 496 -10.59 27.25 64.20
N ALA A 497 -9.38 27.61 63.77
CA ALA A 497 -8.60 28.84 64.08
C ALA A 497 -7.71 28.69 65.36
N THR A 498 -6.57 29.38 65.56
CA THR A 498 -6.15 30.72 65.12
C THR A 498 -4.63 30.82 64.85
N ALA A 499 -4.23 31.90 64.16
CA ALA A 499 -2.85 32.37 63.89
C ALA A 499 -2.08 32.82 65.18
N VAL A 500 -0.90 33.46 65.21
CA VAL A 500 -0.30 34.58 64.42
C VAL A 500 1.27 34.54 64.45
N PRO A 501 2.06 35.51 63.89
CA PRO A 501 3.39 35.21 63.30
C PRO A 501 4.61 35.93 63.93
N ALA A 502 5.76 35.84 63.26
CA ALA A 502 6.95 36.70 63.42
C ALA A 502 7.78 36.71 62.10
N VAL A 503 8.60 37.70 61.74
CA VAL A 503 8.60 39.18 61.89
C VAL A 503 9.72 39.72 60.95
N GLU A 504 9.61 40.93 60.40
CA GLU A 504 10.69 41.54 59.59
C GLU A 504 11.90 41.98 60.44
N LEU A 505 13.09 42.05 59.82
CA LEU A 505 14.10 43.05 60.17
C LEU A 505 14.94 43.43 58.94
N LYS A 506 15.17 44.74 58.76
CA LYS A 506 16.11 45.35 57.81
C LYS A 506 17.15 46.13 58.60
N GLU A 507 18.35 46.27 58.07
CA GLU A 507 19.26 47.36 58.45
C GLU A 507 20.18 47.71 57.27
N GLU A 508 20.80 48.90 57.30
CA GLU A 508 21.43 49.53 56.13
C GLU A 508 22.96 49.69 56.28
N THR A 509 23.66 49.78 55.12
CA THR A 509 24.85 50.61 54.77
C THR A 509 25.80 51.14 55.87
N PRO A 510 27.15 51.22 55.63
CA PRO A 510 27.65 51.92 54.43
C PRO A 510 29.00 51.53 53.79
N ALA A 511 29.18 52.17 52.63
CA ALA A 511 30.33 52.29 51.73
C ALA A 511 31.77 52.15 52.25
N ASN A 512 32.64 51.62 51.36
CA ASN A 512 33.86 52.33 50.98
C ASN A 512 34.37 51.93 49.57
N ALA A 513 35.15 52.81 48.93
CA ALA A 513 35.94 52.55 47.70
C ALA A 513 37.41 53.00 47.94
N PRO A 514 38.41 52.45 47.23
CA PRO A 514 38.91 52.99 45.94
C PRO A 514 38.96 51.90 44.82
N VAL A 515 39.02 52.14 43.50
CA VAL A 515 39.79 53.04 42.60
C VAL A 515 41.19 52.51 42.21
N GLU A 516 41.35 52.19 40.92
CA GLU A 516 42.60 51.97 40.13
C GLU A 516 43.50 50.76 40.57
N VAL A 517 44.52 50.27 39.84
CA VAL A 517 45.28 50.75 38.65
C VAL A 517 45.49 49.61 37.60
N VAL A 518 45.73 50.03 36.35
CA VAL A 518 46.22 49.26 35.18
C VAL A 518 47.38 48.28 35.45
N ASN A 519 47.31 47.10 34.81
CA ASN A 519 48.41 46.45 34.06
C ASN A 519 47.87 45.37 33.10
#